data_AF-A0AAP0R5M5-F1
#
_entry.id   AF-A0AAP0R5M5-F1
#
_cell.length_a   1.000
_cell.length_b   1.000
_cell.length_c   1.000
_cell.angle_alpha   90.00
_cell.angle_beta   90.00
_cell.angle_gamma   90.00
#
_symmetry.space_group_name_H-M   'P 1'
#
loop_
_entity.id
_entity.type
_entity.pdbx_description
1 polymer ?
#
loop_
_entity_poly.entity_id
_entity_poly.type
_entity_poly.pdbx_seq_one_letter_code
_entity_poly.pdbx_strand_id
1 'polypeptide(L)'
;MLKKLEAILGMASNKSHTTSIVVVILSSLCLRGPYSTSHAQTDTIKPGQVLRYSSGQTLTSAGGIFELGFIQLYFSNYGYLGLWYKDYPRTIVWVANRNTPIAGRDANLTLDTDGRLKIIHSGGTAIILNSDQAAVAQNSTATLTDSGNFVVTDLSTERVLWQSFDYPTDTLLPGMKLGTNFQTGQNWVLTSWVSESVTAPGAFSLEWKFNNSNGTGQLVMRRRGDAYWTSGILNTRNRTFQNIPWLSNTSSNDYRFSYISNENESYFNYSVASGRISMWLLYSGGQLLDVDKPDLVPSDICYGYASYPGCAVEEAPECRSSLQKFEPRSGRFLALPVEDKNLSAGPSDCWARCWNQCSCFGFDSLNADYTGCKFWSSEFLPDYSGVSSKINVLNSTSSDNDNRSNNGKKWWIWIIVGVAVLATLLLGLFFCLRRKLNGEEERNEDDVLFELTTSDRFNDSNDTGNNRENGHQVKVFSFASIMAATDNFSLENKLGQGGFGPVYKVNSKTDF
;
A
#
# COMPACT_ATOMS: atom_id res chain seq x y z
N MET A 1 22.38 -6.79 -17.91
CA MET A 1 23.85 -6.65 -17.74
C MET A 1 24.64 -7.90 -18.16
N LEU A 2 24.03 -9.11 -18.22
CA LEU A 2 24.72 -10.31 -18.70
C LEU A 2 24.89 -10.44 -20.24
N LYS A 3 24.17 -9.66 -21.06
CA LYS A 3 24.30 -9.68 -22.54
C LYS A 3 25.32 -8.69 -23.10
N LYS A 4 26.07 -7.97 -22.25
CA LYS A 4 27.15 -7.05 -22.67
C LYS A 4 28.56 -7.60 -22.39
N LEU A 5 28.68 -8.79 -21.81
CA LEU A 5 29.98 -9.42 -21.51
C LEU A 5 30.50 -10.32 -22.66
N GLU A 6 29.61 -10.85 -23.51
CA GLU A 6 30.00 -11.77 -24.60
C GLU A 6 30.67 -11.08 -25.79
N ALA A 7 30.63 -9.74 -25.87
CA ALA A 7 31.24 -8.98 -26.95
C ALA A 7 32.72 -8.60 -26.69
N ILE A 8 33.27 -8.86 -25.50
CA ILE A 8 34.64 -8.45 -25.13
C ILE A 8 35.65 -9.61 -25.20
N LEU A 9 35.19 -10.87 -25.24
CA LEU A 9 36.06 -12.05 -25.26
C LEU A 9 36.41 -12.57 -26.67
N GLY A 10 36.04 -11.84 -27.72
CA GLY A 10 36.15 -12.26 -29.11
C GLY A 10 37.35 -11.70 -29.90
N MET A 11 38.47 -11.31 -29.28
CA MET A 11 39.69 -10.96 -30.02
C MET A 11 40.95 -11.22 -29.18
N ALA A 12 41.62 -12.35 -29.41
CA ALA A 12 43.09 -12.48 -29.41
C ALA A 12 43.47 -13.96 -29.58
N SER A 13 43.77 -14.34 -30.82
CA SER A 13 44.61 -15.50 -31.09
C SER A 13 46.07 -15.06 -31.01
N ASN A 14 46.84 -15.57 -30.03
CA ASN A 14 48.18 -16.07 -30.35
C ASN A 14 48.73 -17.01 -29.28
N LYS A 15 49.40 -18.06 -29.76
CA LYS A 15 49.94 -19.21 -29.02
C LYS A 15 51.12 -18.83 -28.11
N SER A 16 51.11 -19.40 -26.90
CA SER A 16 52.22 -20.02 -26.16
C SER A 16 52.07 -19.73 -24.66
N HIS A 17 52.31 -20.75 -23.82
CA HIS A 17 52.19 -20.76 -22.35
C HIS A 17 50.82 -21.14 -21.76
N THR A 18 50.30 -22.31 -22.13
CA THR A 18 49.19 -22.97 -21.43
C THR A 18 49.61 -24.36 -20.92
N THR A 19 50.48 -24.43 -19.90
CA THR A 19 50.64 -25.69 -19.13
C THR A 19 51.18 -25.54 -17.70
N SER A 20 51.36 -24.33 -17.14
CA SER A 20 51.81 -24.20 -15.73
C SER A 20 51.05 -23.20 -14.86
N ILE A 21 49.92 -22.65 -15.33
CA ILE A 21 49.09 -21.71 -14.53
C ILE A 21 47.79 -22.37 -14.02
N VAL A 22 47.45 -23.57 -14.49
CA VAL A 22 46.18 -24.24 -14.13
C VAL A 22 46.24 -24.96 -12.76
N VAL A 23 47.42 -25.16 -12.17
CA VAL A 23 47.56 -25.91 -10.90
C VAL A 23 47.61 -25.00 -9.66
N VAL A 24 47.78 -23.69 -9.79
CA VAL A 24 47.82 -22.74 -8.64
C VAL A 24 46.47 -22.04 -8.40
N ILE A 25 45.55 -22.09 -9.37
CA ILE A 25 44.20 -21.50 -9.24
C ILE A 25 43.19 -22.50 -8.65
N LEU A 26 43.48 -23.80 -8.64
CA LEU A 26 42.60 -24.82 -8.05
C LEU A 26 42.88 -25.14 -6.57
N SER A 27 43.99 -24.65 -5.99
CA SER A 27 44.28 -24.80 -4.55
C SER A 27 43.88 -23.60 -3.68
N SER A 28 43.42 -22.51 -4.31
CA SER A 28 42.98 -21.28 -3.63
C SER A 28 41.45 -21.09 -3.61
N LEU A 29 40.70 -22.03 -4.18
CA LEU A 29 39.23 -22.07 -4.16
C LEU A 29 38.61 -23.03 -3.13
N CYS A 30 39.40 -23.68 -2.26
CA CYS A 30 38.90 -24.54 -1.18
C CYS A 30 39.10 -23.98 0.24
N LEU A 31 39.46 -22.70 0.41
CA LEU A 31 39.60 -22.06 1.74
C LEU A 31 38.78 -20.77 1.91
N ARG A 32 37.77 -20.56 1.08
CA ARG A 32 36.70 -19.59 1.32
C ARG A 32 35.35 -20.24 1.06
N GLY A 33 35.03 -21.27 1.85
CA GLY A 33 33.63 -21.54 2.12
C GLY A 33 33.03 -20.26 2.70
N PRO A 34 31.78 -19.89 2.37
CA PRO A 34 31.13 -18.84 3.12
C PRO A 34 31.17 -19.29 4.59
N TYR A 35 31.81 -18.51 5.45
CA TYR A 35 31.48 -18.49 6.87
C TYR A 35 30.05 -17.92 6.97
N SER A 36 29.07 -18.66 6.45
CA SER A 36 27.74 -18.62 7.01
C SER A 36 27.91 -19.30 8.34
N THR A 37 28.04 -18.50 9.40
CA THR A 37 27.64 -18.97 10.71
C THR A 37 26.18 -19.40 10.55
N SER A 38 25.98 -20.70 10.35
CA SER A 38 24.67 -21.33 10.50
C SER A 38 24.37 -21.23 11.98
N HIS A 39 23.89 -20.06 12.41
CA HIS A 39 23.19 -19.97 13.67
C HIS A 39 21.95 -20.82 13.47
N ALA A 40 21.84 -21.90 14.23
CA ALA A 40 20.61 -22.67 14.30
C ALA A 40 19.48 -21.66 14.61
N GLN A 41 18.61 -21.49 13.63
CA GLN A 41 17.51 -20.55 13.72
C GLN A 41 16.59 -21.06 14.83
N THR A 42 16.41 -20.25 15.87
CA THR A 42 15.62 -20.64 17.04
C THR A 42 14.50 -19.63 17.24
N ASP A 43 13.35 -20.14 17.66
CA ASP A 43 12.18 -19.37 18.03
C ASP A 43 12.11 -19.15 19.56
N THR A 44 12.98 -19.79 20.34
CA THR A 44 12.81 -19.95 21.79
C THR A 44 14.08 -19.61 22.57
N ILE A 45 13.92 -18.82 23.63
CA ILE A 45 14.93 -18.57 24.66
C ILE A 45 14.60 -19.39 25.90
N LYS A 46 15.51 -20.28 26.28
CA LYS A 46 15.47 -21.03 27.54
C LYS A 46 16.20 -20.26 28.66
N PRO A 47 15.94 -20.57 29.94
CA PRO A 47 16.65 -19.94 31.05
C PRO A 47 18.17 -20.05 30.89
N GLY A 48 18.87 -18.93 31.06
CA GLY A 48 20.33 -18.84 30.90
C GLY A 48 20.83 -18.69 29.46
N GLN A 49 19.97 -18.82 28.44
CA GLN A 49 20.32 -18.46 27.07
C GLN A 49 20.22 -16.95 26.85
N VAL A 50 21.06 -16.44 25.96
CA VAL A 50 21.18 -15.00 25.71
C VAL A 50 21.11 -14.72 24.22
N LEU A 51 20.23 -13.80 23.86
CA LEU A 51 20.19 -13.18 22.54
C LEU A 51 21.03 -11.89 22.59
N ARG A 52 22.19 -11.89 21.92
CA ARG A 52 23.16 -10.79 22.00
C ARG A 52 22.99 -9.77 20.89
N TYR A 53 22.91 -8.49 21.27
CA TYR A 53 22.83 -7.38 20.31
C TYR A 53 24.12 -7.23 19.50
N SER A 54 25.28 -7.30 20.13
CA SER A 54 26.58 -7.06 19.48
C SER A 54 26.90 -8.03 18.33
N SER A 55 26.36 -9.26 18.38
CA SER A 55 26.50 -10.26 17.32
C SER A 55 25.34 -10.25 16.30
N GLY A 56 24.35 -9.37 16.46
CA GLY A 56 23.18 -9.30 15.57
C GLY A 56 22.32 -10.57 15.60
N GLN A 57 22.24 -11.26 16.75
CA GLN A 57 21.42 -12.45 16.88
C GLN A 57 19.93 -12.10 16.86
N THR A 58 19.14 -12.94 16.20
CA THR A 58 17.68 -12.84 16.15
C THR A 58 17.05 -14.17 16.56
N LEU A 59 15.83 -14.10 17.10
CA LEU A 59 14.90 -15.22 17.10
C LEU A 59 14.08 -15.15 15.81
N THR A 60 13.71 -16.29 15.27
CA THR A 60 12.75 -16.36 14.17
C THR A 60 11.65 -17.34 14.54
N SER A 61 10.40 -16.97 14.26
CA SER A 61 9.26 -17.84 14.47
C SER A 61 9.42 -19.17 13.72
N ALA A 62 8.79 -20.24 14.22
CA ALA A 62 8.95 -21.60 13.70
C ALA A 62 8.71 -21.74 12.18
N GLY A 63 7.72 -21.04 11.65
CA GLY A 63 7.38 -20.98 10.23
C GLY A 63 8.17 -19.96 9.42
N GLY A 64 9.11 -19.22 10.02
CA GLY A 64 9.94 -18.25 9.32
C GLY A 64 9.29 -16.91 9.01
N ILE A 65 8.18 -16.57 9.68
CA ILE A 65 7.33 -15.42 9.33
C ILE A 65 7.81 -14.14 10.03
N PHE A 66 8.12 -14.23 11.33
CA PHE A 66 8.51 -13.10 12.16
C PHE A 66 9.91 -13.28 12.71
N GLU A 67 10.61 -12.17 12.89
CA GLU A 67 11.89 -12.13 13.59
C GLU A 67 11.83 -11.14 14.76
N LEU A 68 12.55 -11.48 15.82
CA LEU A 68 12.72 -10.63 17.00
C LEU A 68 14.21 -10.48 17.27
N GLY A 69 14.63 -9.25 17.54
CA GLY A 69 16.04 -8.95 17.82
C GLY A 69 16.27 -7.48 18.10
N PHE A 70 17.52 -7.14 18.34
CA PHE A 70 17.89 -5.75 18.62
C PHE A 70 18.09 -4.96 17.33
N ILE A 71 17.49 -3.77 17.30
CA ILE A 71 17.48 -2.85 16.17
C ILE A 71 18.01 -1.48 16.59
N GLN A 72 18.55 -0.76 15.61
CA GLN A 72 18.88 0.65 15.73
C GLN A 72 18.07 1.41 14.68
N LEU A 73 17.32 2.43 15.10
CA LEU A 73 16.50 3.22 14.18
C LEU A 73 17.34 4.23 13.41
N TYR A 74 16.83 4.65 12.26
CA TYR A 74 17.48 5.66 11.43
C TYR A 74 17.55 7.00 12.21
N PHE A 75 18.66 7.72 12.07
CA PHE A 75 18.98 8.94 12.85
C PHE A 75 19.06 8.78 14.38
N SER A 76 18.97 7.56 14.91
CA SER A 76 19.04 7.28 16.34
C SER A 76 20.34 6.56 16.70
N ASN A 77 20.96 6.96 17.82
CA ASN A 77 22.09 6.23 18.42
C ASN A 77 21.62 5.20 19.47
N TYR A 78 20.31 4.98 19.54
CA TYR A 78 19.69 4.14 20.54
C TYR A 78 19.26 2.78 19.97
N GLY A 79 19.50 1.75 20.76
CA GLY A 79 19.09 0.38 20.52
C GLY A 79 17.75 0.04 21.15
N TYR A 80 16.99 -0.80 20.46
CA TYR A 80 15.70 -1.30 20.91
C TYR A 80 15.57 -2.78 20.63
N LEU A 81 14.85 -3.52 21.47
CA LEU A 81 14.38 -4.86 21.13
C LEU A 81 13.09 -4.71 20.32
N GLY A 82 13.14 -5.13 19.06
CA GLY A 82 12.05 -5.02 18.11
C GLY A 82 11.61 -6.37 17.55
N LEU A 83 10.43 -6.37 16.94
CA LEU A 83 9.86 -7.50 16.19
C LEU A 83 9.40 -6.99 14.83
N TRP A 84 9.64 -7.77 13.78
CA TRP A 84 9.28 -7.44 12.39
C TRP A 84 8.89 -8.70 11.60
N TYR A 85 8.23 -8.50 10.46
CA TYR A 85 8.08 -9.56 9.47
C TYR A 85 9.41 -9.81 8.78
N LYS A 86 9.82 -11.07 8.65
CA LYS A 86 11.10 -11.44 8.05
C LYS A 86 11.29 -10.88 6.64
N ASP A 87 10.21 -10.89 5.84
CA ASP A 87 10.22 -10.37 4.46
C ASP A 87 10.12 -8.82 4.40
N TYR A 88 9.79 -8.17 5.52
CA TYR A 88 9.70 -6.70 5.65
C TYR A 88 10.56 -6.19 6.83
N PRO A 89 11.89 -6.40 6.81
CA PRO A 89 12.76 -6.14 7.97
C PRO A 89 12.93 -4.66 8.33
N ARG A 90 12.39 -3.74 7.52
CA ARG A 90 12.40 -2.30 7.78
C ARG A 90 11.18 -1.83 8.56
N THR A 91 10.13 -2.64 8.67
CA THR A 91 8.89 -2.29 9.35
C THR A 91 8.82 -3.00 10.68
N ILE A 92 8.98 -2.23 11.75
CA ILE A 92 8.97 -2.74 13.12
C ILE A 92 7.53 -2.73 13.60
N VAL A 93 6.99 -3.88 13.99
CA VAL A 93 5.59 -4.04 14.39
C VAL A 93 5.41 -4.11 15.92
N TRP A 94 6.50 -4.23 16.67
CA TRP A 94 6.49 -4.19 18.12
C TRP A 94 7.85 -3.79 18.68
N VAL A 95 7.87 -3.00 19.76
CA VAL A 95 9.09 -2.51 20.44
C VAL A 95 8.95 -2.68 21.95
N ALA A 96 9.85 -3.46 22.56
CA ALA A 96 9.77 -3.80 23.99
C ALA A 96 10.10 -2.61 24.90
N ASN A 97 11.22 -1.94 24.63
CA ASN A 97 11.79 -0.89 25.48
C ASN A 97 11.59 0.51 24.88
N ARG A 98 10.38 0.77 24.35
CA ARG A 98 10.07 2.03 23.64
C ARG A 98 10.24 3.31 24.47
N ASN A 99 10.18 3.19 25.81
CA ASN A 99 10.39 4.30 26.75
C ASN A 99 11.79 4.35 27.36
N THR A 100 12.57 3.28 27.18
CA THR A 100 13.87 3.05 27.83
C THR A 100 14.90 2.63 26.78
N PRO A 101 15.31 3.57 25.90
CA PRO A 101 16.29 3.29 24.85
C PRO A 101 17.63 2.83 25.42
N ILE A 102 18.32 1.97 24.69
CA ILE A 102 19.64 1.45 25.05
C ILE A 102 20.71 2.31 24.38
N ALA A 103 21.67 2.83 25.14
CA ALA A 103 22.81 3.52 24.55
C ALA A 103 23.77 2.50 23.91
N GLY A 104 24.01 2.62 22.60
CA GLY A 104 24.93 1.74 21.87
C GLY A 104 24.40 0.31 21.68
N ARG A 105 25.31 -0.65 21.51
CA ARG A 105 24.99 -2.05 21.16
C ARG A 105 25.33 -3.09 22.24
N ASP A 106 25.62 -2.63 23.45
CA ASP A 106 25.94 -3.50 24.57
C ASP A 106 24.68 -3.83 25.37
N ALA A 107 23.85 -4.70 24.78
CA ALA A 107 22.65 -5.23 25.40
C ALA A 107 22.36 -6.67 25.00
N ASN A 108 21.67 -7.36 25.90
CA ASN A 108 21.41 -8.78 25.85
C ASN A 108 20.00 -9.06 26.37
N LEU A 109 19.20 -9.81 25.62
CA LEU A 109 17.92 -10.33 26.10
C LEU A 109 18.14 -11.70 26.71
N THR A 110 17.61 -11.91 27.91
CA THR A 110 17.70 -13.18 28.64
C THR A 110 16.41 -13.47 29.40
N LEU A 111 16.14 -14.76 29.60
CA LEU A 111 15.17 -15.27 30.56
C LEU A 111 15.96 -15.86 31.74
N ASP A 112 15.62 -15.48 32.97
CA ASP A 112 16.23 -16.10 34.16
C ASP A 112 15.40 -17.28 34.68
N THR A 113 15.95 -17.98 35.69
CA THR A 113 15.34 -19.17 36.30
C THR A 113 14.06 -18.87 37.07
N ASP A 114 13.81 -17.60 37.41
CA ASP A 114 12.60 -17.17 38.09
C ASP A 114 11.47 -16.82 37.08
N GLY A 115 11.75 -16.93 35.78
CA GLY A 115 10.83 -16.58 34.71
C GLY A 115 10.80 -15.09 34.38
N ARG A 116 11.83 -14.33 34.76
CA ARG A 116 11.94 -12.90 34.42
C ARG A 116 12.62 -12.73 33.09
N LEU A 117 11.87 -12.17 32.14
CA LEU A 117 12.35 -11.77 30.83
C LEU A 117 12.92 -10.35 30.95
N LYS A 118 14.22 -10.19 30.68
CA LYS A 118 14.92 -8.93 30.90
C LYS A 118 15.96 -8.59 29.85
N ILE A 119 16.10 -7.30 29.59
CA ILE A 119 17.19 -6.74 28.81
C ILE A 119 18.26 -6.25 29.76
N ILE A 120 19.43 -6.88 29.71
CA ILE A 120 20.63 -6.45 30.43
C ILE A 120 21.43 -5.55 29.49
N HIS A 121 21.79 -4.35 29.94
CA HIS A 121 22.56 -3.39 29.15
C HIS A 121 23.58 -2.65 30.03
N SER A 122 24.62 -2.08 29.42
CA SER A 122 25.68 -1.36 30.15
C SER A 122 25.26 -0.04 30.78
N GLY A 123 24.12 0.51 30.36
CA GLY A 123 23.59 1.80 30.79
C GLY A 123 22.92 1.82 32.17
N GLY A 124 22.93 0.73 32.94
CA GLY A 124 22.40 0.71 34.31
C GLY A 124 21.57 -0.52 34.65
N THR A 125 20.41 -0.30 35.26
CA THR A 125 19.51 -1.37 35.74
C THR A 125 18.84 -2.11 34.59
N ALA A 126 18.77 -3.43 34.68
CA ALA A 126 18.10 -4.26 33.68
C ALA A 126 16.62 -3.85 33.48
N ILE A 127 16.17 -3.84 32.23
CA ILE A 127 14.78 -3.55 31.86
C ILE A 127 14.01 -4.88 31.95
N ILE A 128 13.09 -4.98 32.91
CA ILE A 128 12.24 -6.17 33.09
C ILE A 128 10.99 -6.01 32.22
N LEU A 129 10.76 -6.96 31.30
CA LEU A 129 9.65 -6.89 30.34
C LEU A 129 8.34 -7.45 30.89
N ASN A 130 8.41 -8.31 31.92
CA ASN A 130 7.27 -8.97 32.54
C ASN A 130 7.20 -8.74 34.07
N SER A 131 7.40 -7.50 34.53
CA SER A 131 7.51 -7.14 35.95
C SER A 131 6.38 -7.68 36.82
N ASP A 132 5.15 -7.70 36.30
CA ASP A 132 3.94 -7.98 37.09
C ASP A 132 3.61 -9.49 37.18
N GLN A 133 4.33 -10.33 36.42
CA GLN A 133 4.05 -11.77 36.25
C GLN A 133 5.29 -12.64 36.53
N ALA A 134 6.35 -12.03 37.04
CA ALA A 134 7.73 -12.51 37.10
C ALA A 134 8.03 -13.52 38.23
N ALA A 135 7.09 -13.83 39.14
CA ALA A 135 7.39 -14.50 40.40
C ALA A 135 6.83 -15.93 40.54
N VAL A 136 6.33 -16.54 39.46
CA VAL A 136 5.47 -17.75 39.56
C VAL A 136 6.05 -18.99 38.90
N ALA A 137 7.09 -18.89 38.05
CA ALA A 137 7.51 -20.03 37.23
C ALA A 137 8.90 -20.56 37.59
N GLN A 138 9.00 -21.88 37.77
CA GLN A 138 10.28 -22.59 37.94
C GLN A 138 10.85 -23.13 36.62
N ASN A 139 10.00 -23.28 35.59
CA ASN A 139 10.40 -23.84 34.29
C ASN A 139 9.71 -23.10 33.13
N SER A 140 10.17 -21.89 32.84
CA SER A 140 9.61 -21.04 31.79
C SER A 140 10.45 -21.01 30.52
N THR A 141 9.81 -20.80 29.37
CA THR A 141 10.49 -20.46 28.10
C THR A 141 9.85 -19.23 27.47
N ALA A 142 10.65 -18.46 26.73
CA ALA A 142 10.17 -17.33 25.95
C ALA A 142 10.23 -17.69 24.46
N THR A 143 9.08 -17.79 23.80
CA THR A 143 8.96 -18.30 22.42
C THR A 143 8.25 -17.29 21.51
N LEU A 144 8.79 -17.08 20.31
CA LEU A 144 8.18 -16.28 19.25
C LEU A 144 7.29 -17.17 18.36
N THR A 145 6.00 -16.90 18.34
CA THR A 145 5.03 -17.66 17.55
C THR A 145 4.93 -17.14 16.11
N ASP A 146 4.35 -17.96 15.22
CA ASP A 146 4.06 -17.58 13.83
C ASP A 146 2.96 -16.51 13.67
N SER A 147 2.26 -16.16 14.74
CA SER A 147 1.37 -15.00 14.76
C SER A 147 2.12 -13.69 15.05
N GLY A 148 3.41 -13.75 15.39
CA GLY A 148 4.18 -12.60 15.85
C GLY A 148 3.98 -12.29 17.34
N ASN A 149 3.39 -13.22 18.10
CA ASN A 149 3.24 -13.09 19.55
C ASN A 149 4.51 -13.64 20.22
N PHE A 150 5.14 -12.84 21.08
CA PHE A 150 6.28 -13.27 21.88
C PHE A 150 5.79 -13.60 23.28
N VAL A 151 5.89 -14.87 23.66
CA VAL A 151 5.16 -15.43 24.80
C VAL A 151 6.12 -16.05 25.80
N VAL A 152 5.96 -15.73 27.07
CA VAL A 152 6.59 -16.45 28.18
C VAL A 152 5.58 -17.44 28.73
N THR A 153 5.91 -18.73 28.65
CA THR A 153 5.04 -19.84 29.07
C THR A 153 5.70 -20.63 30.19
N ASP A 154 4.92 -21.01 31.20
CA ASP A 154 5.31 -22.03 32.18
C ASP A 154 5.12 -23.42 31.56
N LEU A 155 6.21 -24.15 31.34
CA LEU A 155 6.17 -25.49 30.76
C LEU A 155 5.58 -26.54 31.71
N SER A 156 5.54 -26.28 33.02
CA SER A 156 4.99 -27.23 33.99
C SER A 156 3.46 -27.24 33.98
N THR A 157 2.83 -26.08 33.75
CA THR A 157 1.37 -25.92 33.74
C THR A 157 0.81 -25.57 32.37
N GLU A 158 1.66 -25.41 31.35
CA GLU A 158 1.33 -24.90 30.02
C GLU A 158 0.62 -23.54 30.04
N ARG A 159 0.85 -22.74 31.09
CA ARG A 159 0.15 -21.46 31.30
C ARG A 159 0.95 -20.32 30.69
N VAL A 160 0.29 -19.47 29.92
CA VAL A 160 0.87 -18.20 29.46
C VAL A 160 1.03 -17.26 30.66
N LEU A 161 2.27 -16.83 30.92
CA LEU A 161 2.62 -15.91 32.00
C LEU A 161 2.65 -14.47 31.52
N TRP A 162 3.12 -14.25 30.30
CA TRP A 162 3.24 -12.94 29.67
C TRP A 162 3.23 -13.10 28.16
N GLN A 163 2.69 -12.11 27.43
CA GLN A 163 2.72 -12.10 25.98
C GLN A 163 2.81 -10.67 25.43
N SER A 164 3.52 -10.49 24.31
CA SER A 164 3.68 -9.17 23.68
C SER A 164 2.36 -8.60 23.16
N PHE A 165 1.41 -9.46 22.80
CA PHE A 165 0.09 -9.05 22.32
C PHE A 165 -0.73 -8.27 23.36
N ASP A 166 -0.42 -8.43 24.66
CA ASP A 166 -1.06 -7.64 25.73
C ASP A 166 -0.46 -6.23 25.89
N TYR A 167 0.67 -5.97 25.22
CA TYR A 167 1.39 -4.70 25.27
C TYR A 167 1.67 -4.19 23.84
N PRO A 168 0.61 -3.86 23.05
CA PRO A 168 0.77 -3.32 21.71
C PRO A 168 1.59 -2.01 21.72
N THR A 169 2.24 -1.73 20.59
CA THR A 169 2.92 -0.45 20.37
C THR A 169 2.11 0.44 19.44
N ASP A 170 2.52 0.60 18.19
CA ASP A 170 1.83 1.38 17.16
C ASP A 170 1.13 0.50 16.11
N THR A 171 1.31 -0.82 16.19
CA THR A 171 0.83 -1.77 15.19
C THR A 171 -0.17 -2.78 15.77
N LEU A 172 -1.26 -3.04 15.05
CA LEU A 172 -2.18 -4.15 15.30
C LEU A 172 -1.95 -5.25 14.26
N LEU A 173 -1.46 -6.41 14.70
CA LEU A 173 -1.31 -7.61 13.87
C LEU A 173 -2.60 -8.45 13.86
N PRO A 174 -2.78 -9.33 12.86
CA PRO A 174 -3.88 -10.28 12.84
C PRO A 174 -3.95 -11.12 14.13
N GLY A 175 -5.13 -11.17 14.75
CA GLY A 175 -5.37 -11.88 16.00
C GLY A 175 -5.10 -11.08 17.29
N MET A 176 -4.43 -9.93 17.21
CA MET A 176 -4.29 -9.03 18.37
C MET A 176 -5.64 -8.43 18.77
N LYS A 177 -5.78 -8.10 20.06
CA LYS A 177 -6.95 -7.43 20.61
C LYS A 177 -6.72 -5.91 20.65
N LEU A 178 -7.74 -5.14 20.32
CA LEU A 178 -7.83 -3.70 20.55
C LEU A 178 -9.06 -3.42 21.39
N GLY A 179 -8.92 -2.94 22.63
CA GLY A 179 -10.03 -2.80 23.56
C GLY A 179 -9.61 -2.83 25.03
N THR A 180 -10.46 -3.41 25.88
CA THR A 180 -10.26 -3.41 27.34
C THR A 180 -10.59 -4.77 27.93
N ASN A 181 -9.74 -5.22 28.84
CA ASN A 181 -10.02 -6.29 29.78
C ASN A 181 -10.58 -5.68 31.07
N PHE A 182 -11.84 -5.94 31.36
CA PHE A 182 -12.53 -5.40 32.54
C PHE A 182 -12.10 -6.09 33.85
N GLN A 183 -11.55 -7.31 33.78
CA GLN A 183 -11.08 -8.04 34.95
C GLN A 183 -9.74 -7.49 35.47
N THR A 184 -8.80 -7.21 34.56
CA THR A 184 -7.47 -6.71 34.93
C THR A 184 -7.36 -5.19 34.87
N GLY A 185 -8.31 -4.52 34.22
CA GLY A 185 -8.25 -3.08 33.91
C GLY A 185 -7.27 -2.74 32.77
N GLN A 186 -6.71 -3.75 32.10
CA GLN A 186 -5.75 -3.55 31.01
C GLN A 186 -6.45 -3.04 29.74
N ASN A 187 -5.86 -2.03 29.11
CA ASN A 187 -6.30 -1.50 27.83
C ASN A 187 -5.32 -1.92 26.73
N TRP A 188 -5.82 -2.56 25.69
CA TRP A 188 -5.09 -2.81 24.45
C TRP A 188 -5.37 -1.66 23.49
N VAL A 189 -4.45 -0.70 23.44
CA VAL A 189 -4.57 0.54 22.65
C VAL A 189 -3.30 0.69 21.82
N LEU A 190 -3.44 1.01 20.52
CA LEU A 190 -2.27 1.40 19.74
C LEU A 190 -1.91 2.83 20.08
N THR A 191 -0.62 3.10 20.20
CA THR A 191 -0.08 4.45 20.36
C THR A 191 1.08 4.64 19.40
N SER A 192 0.91 5.60 18.48
CA SER A 192 1.92 6.03 17.52
C SER A 192 3.27 6.31 18.19
N TRP A 193 4.33 6.35 17.40
CA TRP A 193 5.61 6.90 17.85
C TRP A 193 5.56 8.44 17.84
N VAL A 194 6.41 9.10 18.62
CA VAL A 194 6.56 10.58 18.55
C VAL A 194 6.93 10.99 17.12
N SER A 195 7.83 10.22 16.51
CA SER A 195 8.21 10.31 15.11
C SER A 195 8.74 8.96 14.63
N GLU A 196 8.97 8.82 13.34
CA GLU A 196 9.57 7.62 12.73
C GLU A 196 11.00 7.31 13.22
N SER A 197 11.59 8.16 14.05
CA SER A 197 12.93 7.99 14.64
C SER A 197 12.91 7.87 16.18
N VAL A 198 11.75 8.11 16.82
CA VAL A 198 11.61 8.15 18.28
C VAL A 198 10.39 7.34 18.73
N THR A 199 10.63 6.11 19.20
CA THR A 199 9.61 5.10 19.55
C THR A 199 8.78 5.41 20.78
N ALA A 200 9.15 6.44 21.54
CA ALA A 200 8.36 6.89 22.67
C ALA A 200 6.89 7.14 22.24
N PRO A 201 5.91 6.99 23.14
CA PRO A 201 4.51 7.28 22.86
C PRO A 201 4.29 8.68 22.25
N GLY A 202 3.74 8.69 21.05
CA GLY A 202 3.45 9.88 20.26
C GLY A 202 2.10 10.50 20.54
N ALA A 203 1.65 11.35 19.61
CA ALA A 203 0.43 12.12 19.78
C ALA A 203 -0.85 11.30 19.54
N PHE A 204 -0.80 10.28 18.69
CA PHE A 204 -1.99 9.54 18.29
C PHE A 204 -2.14 8.21 19.01
N SER A 205 -3.39 7.89 19.36
CA SER A 205 -3.79 6.57 19.85
C SER A 205 -5.03 6.05 19.10
N LEU A 206 -5.11 4.73 18.89
CA LEU A 206 -6.28 4.07 18.31
C LEU A 206 -6.92 3.15 19.35
N GLU A 207 -8.21 3.33 19.61
CA GLU A 207 -8.98 2.57 20.59
C GLU A 207 -10.26 1.99 19.99
N TRP A 208 -10.75 0.90 20.59
CA TRP A 208 -12.07 0.34 20.30
C TRP A 208 -13.11 0.94 21.23
N LYS A 209 -14.24 1.38 20.66
CA LYS A 209 -15.42 1.82 21.42
C LYS A 209 -16.61 0.98 21.04
N PHE A 210 -17.12 0.25 22.03
CA PHE A 210 -18.38 -0.46 21.93
C PHE A 210 -19.52 0.35 22.57
N ASN A 211 -20.65 0.44 21.88
CA ASN A 211 -21.86 1.08 22.37
C ASN A 211 -22.88 0.01 22.76
N ASN A 212 -23.09 -0.14 24.07
CA ASN A 212 -24.02 -1.11 24.64
C ASN A 212 -25.48 -0.85 24.25
N SER A 213 -25.87 0.39 23.97
CA SER A 213 -27.28 0.74 23.73
C SER A 213 -27.81 0.21 22.40
N ASN A 214 -26.96 0.14 21.37
CA ASN A 214 -27.31 -0.34 20.04
C ASN A 214 -26.52 -1.59 19.62
N GLY A 215 -25.62 -2.09 20.48
CA GLY A 215 -24.83 -3.29 20.23
C GLY A 215 -23.78 -3.14 19.11
N THR A 216 -23.37 -1.92 18.81
CA THR A 216 -22.44 -1.60 17.72
C THR A 216 -21.08 -1.16 18.25
N GLY A 217 -20.03 -1.28 17.45
CA GLY A 217 -18.73 -0.72 17.82
C GLY A 217 -18.00 -0.08 16.65
N GLN A 218 -17.03 0.76 17.00
CA GLN A 218 -16.24 1.56 16.09
C GLN A 218 -14.82 1.74 16.62
N LEU A 219 -13.89 2.02 15.72
CA LEU A 219 -12.54 2.46 16.06
C LEU A 219 -12.54 3.97 16.20
N VAL A 220 -11.89 4.47 17.26
CA VAL A 220 -11.71 5.89 17.51
C VAL A 220 -10.22 6.18 17.58
N MET A 221 -9.76 7.07 16.70
CA MET A 221 -8.43 7.64 16.77
C MET A 221 -8.49 8.94 17.55
N ARG A 222 -7.58 9.09 18.51
CA ARG A 222 -7.41 10.31 19.31
C ARG A 222 -6.06 10.93 19.07
N ARG A 223 -6.00 12.25 19.16
CA ARG A 223 -4.76 13.04 19.18
C ARG A 223 -4.66 13.74 20.54
N ARG A 224 -3.64 13.43 21.33
CA ARG A 224 -3.42 13.98 22.69
C ARG A 224 -4.64 13.86 23.61
N GLY A 225 -5.46 12.81 23.41
CA GLY A 225 -6.67 12.54 24.20
C GLY A 225 -7.96 13.06 23.57
N ASP A 226 -7.90 13.97 22.60
CA ASP A 226 -9.07 14.49 21.90
C ASP A 226 -9.43 13.61 20.69
N ALA A 227 -10.72 13.52 20.37
CA ALA A 227 -11.17 12.75 19.20
C ALA A 227 -10.61 13.39 17.92
N TYR A 228 -9.97 12.58 17.07
CA TYR A 228 -9.39 13.03 15.81
C TYR A 228 -10.13 12.42 14.61
N TRP A 229 -10.42 11.12 14.67
CA TRP A 229 -11.13 10.41 13.61
C TRP A 229 -11.90 9.20 14.17
N THR A 230 -12.98 8.78 13.50
CA THR A 230 -13.69 7.53 13.77
C THR A 230 -13.92 6.73 12.50
N SER A 231 -13.77 5.41 12.59
CA SER A 231 -14.16 4.49 11.52
C SER A 231 -15.65 4.50 11.22
N GLY A 232 -16.46 5.03 12.14
CA GLY A 232 -17.88 4.78 12.21
C GLY A 232 -18.17 3.30 12.49
N ILE A 233 -19.45 2.94 12.47
CA ILE A 233 -19.92 1.63 12.90
C ILE A 233 -19.34 0.52 12.02
N LEU A 234 -18.81 -0.52 12.66
CA LEU A 234 -18.37 -1.76 12.02
C LEU A 234 -19.58 -2.59 11.58
N ASN A 235 -19.61 -2.95 10.29
CA ASN A 235 -20.48 -3.98 9.76
C ASN A 235 -19.67 -5.26 9.50
N THR A 236 -19.78 -6.24 10.40
CA THR A 236 -19.02 -7.51 10.32
C THR A 236 -19.46 -8.41 9.16
N ARG A 237 -20.74 -8.35 8.75
CA ARG A 237 -21.25 -9.16 7.63
C ARG A 237 -20.65 -8.72 6.30
N ASN A 238 -20.63 -7.41 6.07
CA ASN A 238 -20.09 -6.81 4.85
C ASN A 238 -18.58 -6.56 4.94
N ARG A 239 -17.99 -6.71 6.14
CA ARG A 239 -16.57 -6.44 6.44
C ARG A 239 -16.19 -4.99 6.11
N THR A 240 -17.04 -4.05 6.50
CA THR A 240 -16.84 -2.62 6.22
C THR A 240 -16.95 -1.78 7.47
N PHE A 241 -16.31 -0.61 7.42
CA PHE A 241 -16.52 0.49 8.33
C PHE A 241 -17.18 1.64 7.56
N GLN A 242 -18.06 2.41 8.19
CA GLN A 242 -18.80 3.49 7.53
C GLN A 242 -17.87 4.53 6.90
N ASN A 243 -16.77 4.87 7.57
CA ASN A 243 -15.84 5.93 7.19
C ASN A 243 -14.54 5.39 6.57
N ILE A 244 -14.54 4.15 6.09
CA ILE A 244 -13.42 3.58 5.30
C ILE A 244 -13.98 3.10 3.96
N PRO A 245 -14.19 4.02 2.99
CA PRO A 245 -15.00 3.74 1.81
C PRO A 245 -14.46 2.62 0.92
N TRP A 246 -13.14 2.47 0.83
CA TRP A 246 -12.53 1.51 -0.09
C TRP A 246 -12.81 0.05 0.32
N LEU A 247 -13.03 -0.24 1.61
CA LEU A 247 -13.43 -1.59 2.07
C LEU A 247 -14.77 -2.04 1.47
N SER A 248 -15.65 -1.10 1.09
CA SER A 248 -16.95 -1.41 0.49
C SER A 248 -16.88 -1.79 -0.99
N ASN A 249 -15.78 -1.45 -1.68
CA ASN A 249 -15.69 -1.49 -3.13
C ASN A 249 -14.79 -2.63 -3.65
N THR A 250 -14.35 -3.54 -2.79
CA THR A 250 -13.43 -4.62 -3.16
C THR A 250 -14.08 -5.99 -3.08
N SER A 251 -14.04 -6.73 -4.20
CA SER A 251 -14.45 -8.14 -4.29
C SER A 251 -13.52 -9.11 -3.52
N SER A 252 -12.35 -8.63 -3.06
CA SER A 252 -11.33 -9.38 -2.33
C SER A 252 -11.14 -8.84 -0.90
N ASN A 253 -12.21 -8.64 -0.14
CA ASN A 253 -12.09 -8.08 1.20
C ASN A 253 -11.38 -9.10 2.14
N ASP A 254 -10.06 -8.95 2.24
CA ASP A 254 -9.14 -9.92 2.84
C ASP A 254 -9.25 -10.00 4.36
N TYR A 255 -9.88 -8.99 4.96
CA TYR A 255 -10.09 -8.94 6.40
C TYR A 255 -11.33 -9.72 6.81
N ARG A 256 -11.21 -10.39 7.95
CA ARG A 256 -12.33 -10.92 8.72
C ARG A 256 -12.35 -10.19 10.05
N PHE A 257 -13.19 -9.16 10.13
CA PHE A 257 -13.38 -8.38 11.33
C PHE A 257 -14.28 -9.11 12.32
N SER A 258 -13.91 -9.04 13.59
CA SER A 258 -14.74 -9.52 14.69
C SER A 258 -14.56 -8.60 15.90
N TYR A 259 -15.55 -8.65 16.78
CA TYR A 259 -15.45 -8.01 18.08
C TYR A 259 -16.19 -8.87 19.09
N ILE A 260 -15.76 -8.78 20.34
CA ILE A 260 -16.42 -9.39 21.50
C ILE A 260 -16.68 -8.26 22.50
N SER A 261 -17.84 -8.28 23.14
CA SER A 261 -18.15 -7.40 24.26
C SER A 261 -19.02 -8.16 25.26
N ASN A 262 -18.46 -8.48 26.41
CA ASN A 262 -19.11 -9.19 27.50
C ASN A 262 -18.68 -8.59 28.86
N GLU A 263 -19.02 -9.25 29.96
CA GLU A 263 -18.69 -8.82 31.32
C GLU A 263 -17.18 -8.82 31.64
N ASN A 264 -16.38 -9.62 30.92
CA ASN A 264 -14.95 -9.80 31.17
C ASN A 264 -14.10 -8.88 30.29
N GLU A 265 -14.50 -8.69 29.03
CA GLU A 265 -13.72 -7.92 28.06
C GLU A 265 -14.57 -7.35 26.92
N SER A 266 -14.09 -6.24 26.35
CA SER A 266 -14.62 -5.66 25.11
C SER A 266 -13.49 -5.30 24.17
N TYR A 267 -13.42 -5.95 23.02
CA TYR A 267 -12.34 -5.72 22.06
C TYR A 267 -12.76 -5.98 20.61
N PHE A 268 -12.07 -5.30 19.71
CA PHE A 268 -12.02 -5.57 18.29
C PHE A 268 -10.77 -6.37 17.94
N ASN A 269 -10.89 -7.25 16.95
CA ASN A 269 -9.76 -7.86 16.29
C ASN A 269 -10.08 -8.14 14.82
N TYR A 270 -9.04 -8.52 14.08
CA TYR A 270 -9.21 -8.96 12.72
C TYR A 270 -8.31 -10.15 12.41
N SER A 271 -8.64 -10.87 11.35
CA SER A 271 -7.79 -11.90 10.77
C SER A 271 -7.73 -11.77 9.25
N VAL A 272 -6.71 -12.35 8.64
CA VAL A 272 -6.54 -12.44 7.19
C VAL A 272 -6.41 -13.90 6.77
N ALA A 273 -6.54 -14.18 5.47
CA ALA A 273 -6.32 -15.54 4.96
C ALA A 273 -4.87 -15.99 5.24
N SER A 274 -4.67 -17.30 5.46
CA SER A 274 -3.35 -17.86 5.72
C SER A 274 -2.34 -17.49 4.62
N GLY A 275 -1.11 -17.16 5.02
CA GLY A 275 -0.04 -16.72 4.13
C GLY A 275 -0.11 -15.25 3.69
N ARG A 276 -1.15 -14.50 4.06
CA ARG A 276 -1.21 -13.05 3.80
C ARG A 276 -0.56 -12.27 4.93
N ILE A 277 0.23 -11.27 4.54
CA ILE A 277 0.86 -10.32 5.46
C ILE A 277 -0.11 -9.16 5.66
N SER A 278 -0.27 -8.74 6.90
CA SER A 278 -1.08 -7.58 7.29
C SER A 278 -0.56 -7.04 8.61
N MET A 279 -0.50 -5.73 8.73
CA MET A 279 -0.03 -4.98 9.89
C MET A 279 -0.67 -3.61 9.86
N TRP A 280 -1.64 -3.35 10.73
CA TRP A 280 -2.26 -2.02 10.79
C TRP A 280 -1.36 -1.09 11.60
N LEU A 281 -0.58 -0.26 10.92
CA LEU A 281 0.40 0.66 11.51
C LEU A 281 -0.19 2.06 11.71
N LEU A 282 -0.09 2.58 12.93
CA LEU A 282 -0.48 3.94 13.32
C LEU A 282 0.73 4.87 13.33
N TYR A 283 0.83 5.74 12.33
CA TYR A 283 1.97 6.66 12.16
C TYR A 283 1.87 7.92 13.01
N SER A 284 3.01 8.59 13.18
CA SER A 284 3.16 9.84 13.94
C SER A 284 2.34 11.03 13.39
N GLY A 285 1.92 10.97 12.13
CA GLY A 285 1.07 11.96 11.46
C GLY A 285 -0.43 11.67 11.52
N GLY A 286 -0.85 10.58 12.18
CA GLY A 286 -2.27 10.18 12.28
C GLY A 286 -2.76 9.32 11.12
N GLN A 287 -1.85 8.75 10.33
CA GLN A 287 -2.18 7.75 9.31
C GLN A 287 -2.40 6.37 9.94
N LEU A 288 -3.33 5.62 9.39
CA LEU A 288 -3.50 4.19 9.66
C LEU A 288 -3.40 3.45 8.33
N LEU A 289 -2.40 2.59 8.19
CA LEU A 289 -2.12 1.90 6.93
C LEU A 289 -1.92 0.41 7.12
N ASP A 290 -2.10 -0.35 6.05
CA ASP A 290 -1.74 -1.76 5.96
C ASP A 290 -0.87 -1.98 4.71
N VAL A 291 -0.02 -3.01 4.76
CA VAL A 291 0.92 -3.33 3.68
C VAL A 291 0.18 -3.68 2.39
N ASP A 292 0.63 -3.12 1.27
CA ASP A 292 0.07 -3.34 -0.07
C ASP A 292 -1.44 -3.04 -0.20
N LYS A 293 -1.98 -2.17 0.66
CA LYS A 293 -3.39 -1.74 0.65
C LYS A 293 -3.50 -0.21 0.58
N PRO A 294 -4.65 0.32 0.12
CA PRO A 294 -4.97 1.72 0.34
C PRO A 294 -4.99 2.04 1.85
N ASP A 295 -4.59 3.24 2.22
CA ASP A 295 -4.63 3.69 3.61
C ASP A 295 -6.03 3.53 4.20
N LEU A 296 -6.11 2.99 5.42
CA LEU A 296 -7.35 2.98 6.20
C LEU A 296 -7.72 4.40 6.62
N VAL A 297 -6.70 5.18 6.98
CA VAL A 297 -6.77 6.61 7.33
C VAL A 297 -5.57 7.30 6.65
N PRO A 298 -5.76 8.08 5.59
CA PRO A 298 -4.67 8.79 4.91
C PRO A 298 -4.04 9.90 5.77
N SER A 299 -2.89 10.44 5.33
CA SER A 299 -2.26 11.59 5.98
C SER A 299 -3.03 12.88 5.78
N ASP A 300 -2.89 13.78 6.75
CA ASP A 300 -3.31 15.17 6.65
C ASP A 300 -4.82 15.41 6.44
N ILE A 301 -5.66 14.42 6.75
CA ILE A 301 -7.09 14.46 6.42
C ILE A 301 -8.00 15.18 7.43
N CYS A 302 -7.65 15.21 8.71
CA CYS A 302 -8.50 15.81 9.76
C CYS A 302 -7.91 17.10 10.33
N TYR A 303 -7.11 17.78 9.54
CA TYR A 303 -6.46 19.03 9.89
C TYR A 303 -7.38 20.22 9.57
N GLY A 304 -8.02 20.77 10.61
CA GLY A 304 -8.79 22.02 10.56
C GLY A 304 -10.25 21.87 10.14
N TYR A 305 -10.53 21.17 9.03
CA TYR A 305 -11.90 20.90 8.57
C TYR A 305 -12.05 19.44 8.14
N ALA A 306 -13.26 18.89 8.32
CA ALA A 306 -13.57 17.51 7.97
C ALA A 306 -13.47 17.29 6.44
N SER A 307 -12.27 17.00 5.95
CA SER A 307 -12.01 16.73 4.54
C SER A 307 -12.22 15.26 4.17
N TYR A 308 -12.22 14.38 5.18
CA TYR A 308 -12.39 12.94 5.03
C TYR A 308 -13.50 12.40 5.96
N PRO A 309 -14.25 11.37 5.53
CA PRO A 309 -15.28 10.75 6.36
C PRO A 309 -14.74 10.34 7.74
N GLY A 310 -15.49 10.67 8.78
CA GLY A 310 -15.16 10.29 10.15
C GLY A 310 -14.21 11.22 10.89
N CYS A 311 -13.68 12.28 10.25
CA CYS A 311 -12.93 13.30 10.99
C CYS A 311 -13.79 13.91 12.09
N ALA A 312 -13.22 14.00 13.30
CA ALA A 312 -13.82 14.77 14.36
C ALA A 312 -13.78 16.25 13.97
N VAL A 313 -14.89 16.96 14.19
CA VAL A 313 -14.94 18.39 13.95
C VAL A 313 -14.22 19.07 15.13
N GLU A 314 -13.00 19.53 14.91
CA GLU A 314 -12.34 20.49 15.80
C GLU A 314 -12.80 21.90 15.41
N GLU A 315 -13.25 22.72 16.37
CA GLU A 315 -13.53 24.13 16.11
C GLU A 315 -12.22 24.85 15.80
N ALA A 316 -12.04 25.24 14.53
CA ALA A 316 -10.89 26.03 14.12
C ALA A 316 -10.91 27.40 14.84
N PRO A 317 -9.74 27.96 15.19
CA PRO A 317 -9.70 29.31 15.76
C PRO A 317 -10.24 30.33 14.74
N GLU A 318 -10.82 31.44 15.22
CA GLU A 318 -11.51 32.44 14.39
C GLU A 318 -10.68 32.98 13.21
N CYS A 319 -9.35 32.94 13.32
CA CYS A 319 -8.40 33.39 12.31
C CYS A 319 -8.05 32.35 11.24
N ARG A 320 -8.69 31.18 11.25
CA ARG A 320 -8.47 30.09 10.28
C ARG A 320 -9.75 29.80 9.52
N SER A 321 -9.61 29.46 8.24
CA SER A 321 -10.75 29.11 7.38
C SER A 321 -10.56 27.73 6.73
N SER A 322 -11.65 27.18 6.20
CA SER A 322 -11.64 25.87 5.50
C SER A 322 -10.86 25.83 4.22
N LEU A 323 -10.47 27.00 3.74
CA LEU A 323 -9.65 27.18 2.56
C LEU A 323 -8.16 27.28 2.90
N GLN A 324 -7.80 27.27 4.18
CA GLN A 324 -6.40 27.31 4.60
C GLN A 324 -5.89 25.91 4.90
N LYS A 325 -4.65 25.65 4.52
CA LYS A 325 -3.91 24.44 4.88
C LYS A 325 -2.42 24.73 4.90
N PHE A 326 -1.70 23.93 5.66
CA PHE A 326 -0.24 23.93 5.58
C PHE A 326 0.21 23.09 4.40
N GLU A 327 1.14 23.61 3.61
CA GLU A 327 1.73 22.89 2.48
C GLU A 327 3.26 23.01 2.52
N PRO A 328 3.99 21.93 2.22
CA PRO A 328 5.45 21.96 2.17
C PRO A 328 5.93 22.75 0.95
N ARG A 329 6.57 23.90 1.17
CA ARG A 329 7.08 24.80 0.12
C ARG A 329 8.57 25.07 0.28
N SER A 330 9.30 25.10 -0.84
CA SER A 330 10.70 25.54 -0.90
C SER A 330 10.78 27.06 -0.78
N GLY A 331 11.65 27.57 0.09
CA GLY A 331 11.83 29.00 0.34
C GLY A 331 12.35 29.29 1.73
N ARG A 332 12.17 30.53 2.18
CA ARG A 332 12.55 30.97 3.52
C ARG A 332 11.60 32.03 4.06
N PHE A 333 11.50 32.10 5.37
CA PHE A 333 10.85 33.22 6.06
C PHE A 333 11.81 34.41 6.22
N LEU A 334 11.25 35.63 6.33
CA LEU A 334 12.03 36.84 6.54
C LEU A 334 12.66 36.90 7.95
N ALA A 335 11.93 36.45 8.95
CA ALA A 335 12.38 36.39 10.34
C ALA A 335 12.85 34.98 10.72
N LEU A 336 13.69 34.91 11.77
CA LEU A 336 14.08 33.65 12.39
C LEU A 336 12.88 32.99 13.10
N PRO A 337 12.84 31.65 13.17
CA PRO A 337 11.78 30.95 13.88
C PRO A 337 11.88 31.10 15.39
N VAL A 338 10.74 30.95 16.06
CA VAL A 338 10.69 30.62 17.48
C VAL A 338 10.86 29.11 17.63
N GLU A 339 11.83 28.70 18.45
CA GLU A 339 12.13 27.28 18.70
C GLU A 339 11.45 26.78 19.98
N ASP A 340 10.86 25.60 19.88
CA ASP A 340 10.35 24.81 21.00
C ASP A 340 11.12 23.49 21.09
N LYS A 341 11.85 23.32 22.19
CA LYS A 341 12.77 22.19 22.41
C LYS A 341 12.09 20.98 23.07
N ASN A 342 10.76 20.96 23.17
CA ASN A 342 10.03 19.83 23.72
C ASN A 342 10.20 18.58 22.83
N LEU A 343 11.06 17.66 23.25
CA LEU A 343 11.36 16.42 22.52
C LEU A 343 10.19 15.43 22.47
N SER A 344 9.17 15.62 23.31
CA SER A 344 7.93 14.82 23.26
C SER A 344 6.94 15.34 22.23
N ALA A 345 7.21 16.50 21.60
CA ALA A 345 6.39 17.04 20.52
C ALA A 345 6.90 16.49 19.18
N GLY A 346 6.00 15.82 18.46
CA GLY A 346 6.23 15.34 17.10
C GLY A 346 5.64 16.26 16.03
N PRO A 347 5.71 15.87 14.74
CA PRO A 347 5.25 16.70 13.62
C PRO A 347 3.79 17.16 13.74
N SER A 348 2.89 16.28 14.20
CA SER A 348 1.48 16.63 14.37
C SER A 348 1.24 17.64 15.49
N ASP A 349 2.06 17.62 16.55
CA ASP A 349 1.98 18.63 17.61
C ASP A 349 2.42 20.00 17.10
N CYS A 350 3.47 20.05 16.27
CA CYS A 350 3.91 21.29 15.65
C CYS A 350 2.83 21.85 14.72
N TRP A 351 2.18 20.98 13.92
CA TRP A 351 1.04 21.37 13.11
C TRP A 351 -0.06 21.98 13.98
N ALA A 352 -0.48 21.29 15.05
CA ALA A 352 -1.60 21.71 15.90
C ALA A 352 -1.32 23.05 16.61
N ARG A 353 -0.10 23.22 17.13
CA ARG A 353 0.32 24.46 17.80
C ARG A 353 0.32 25.64 16.83
N CYS A 354 0.83 25.46 15.62
CA CYS A 354 0.84 26.52 14.61
C CYS A 354 -0.58 26.82 14.08
N TRP A 355 -1.40 25.78 13.88
CA TRP A 355 -2.78 25.95 13.45
C TRP A 355 -3.58 26.80 14.44
N ASN A 356 -3.42 26.51 15.74
CA ASN A 356 -4.12 27.19 16.84
C ASN A 356 -3.53 28.55 17.23
N GLN A 357 -2.39 28.96 16.66
CA GLN A 357 -1.80 30.29 16.87
C GLN A 357 -1.97 31.16 15.63
N CYS A 358 -2.85 32.17 15.69
CA CYS A 358 -3.19 33.02 14.55
C CYS A 358 -1.99 33.72 13.90
N SER A 359 -0.97 34.07 14.68
CA SER A 359 0.27 34.69 14.21
C SER A 359 1.24 33.71 13.54
N CYS A 360 0.95 32.41 13.55
CA CYS A 360 1.81 31.41 12.93
C CYS A 360 1.48 31.27 11.44
N PHE A 361 2.49 31.46 10.59
CA PHE A 361 2.40 31.32 9.14
C PHE A 361 3.19 30.13 8.61
N GLY A 362 3.97 29.45 9.44
CA GLY A 362 4.63 28.21 9.07
C GLY A 362 5.26 27.52 10.25
N PHE A 363 5.51 26.22 10.08
CA PHE A 363 6.16 25.41 11.08
C PHE A 363 7.06 24.33 10.46
N ASP A 364 7.96 23.78 11.26
CA ASP A 364 8.76 22.61 10.91
C ASP A 364 9.26 21.92 12.17
N SER A 365 9.86 20.74 12.02
CA SER A 365 10.55 20.06 13.10
C SER A 365 11.86 20.77 13.46
N LEU A 366 12.20 20.79 14.75
CA LEU A 366 13.44 21.41 15.23
C LEU A 366 14.65 20.53 14.93
N ASN A 367 14.54 19.23 15.25
CA ASN A 367 15.61 18.25 15.20
C ASN A 367 15.48 17.31 13.99
N ALA A 368 16.59 16.66 13.62
CA ALA A 368 16.63 15.70 12.50
C ALA A 368 15.84 14.41 12.74
N ASP A 369 15.55 14.09 14.00
CA ASP A 369 14.67 12.99 14.40
C ASP A 369 13.19 13.39 14.43
N TYR A 370 12.85 14.57 13.87
CA TYR A 370 11.52 15.14 13.79
C TYR A 370 10.87 15.49 15.15
N THR A 371 11.69 15.68 16.19
CA THR A 371 11.23 16.16 17.50
C THR A 371 11.43 17.66 17.67
N GLY A 372 10.60 18.26 18.52
CA GLY A 372 10.58 19.71 18.76
C GLY A 372 10.07 20.49 17.54
N CYS A 373 9.77 21.77 17.74
CA CYS A 373 9.11 22.59 16.73
C CYS A 373 9.85 23.90 16.46
N LYS A 374 9.73 24.38 15.22
CA LYS A 374 10.08 25.74 14.79
C LYS A 374 8.82 26.41 14.26
N PHE A 375 8.58 27.65 14.63
CA PHE A 375 7.41 28.42 14.20
C PHE A 375 7.83 29.75 13.61
N TRP A 376 7.18 30.14 12.51
CA TRP A 376 7.42 31.43 11.86
C TRP A 376 6.17 32.29 11.87
N SER A 377 6.37 33.58 12.12
CA SER A 377 5.30 34.62 12.15
C SER A 377 5.53 35.75 11.16
N SER A 378 6.41 35.54 10.18
CA SER A 378 6.75 36.53 9.15
C SER A 378 6.31 36.06 7.76
N GLU A 379 6.49 36.92 6.76
CA GLU A 379 6.23 36.59 5.36
C GLU A 379 7.18 35.50 4.84
N PHE A 380 6.65 34.61 3.98
CA PHE A 380 7.39 33.56 3.31
C PHE A 380 7.81 33.99 1.90
N LEU A 381 9.10 33.91 1.61
CA LEU A 381 9.65 34.12 0.28
C LEU A 381 9.85 32.76 -0.41
N PRO A 382 9.07 32.43 -1.46
CA PRO A 382 9.21 31.17 -2.16
C PRO A 382 10.52 31.12 -2.97
N ASP A 383 11.12 29.94 -2.98
CA ASP A 383 12.24 29.60 -3.84
C ASP A 383 11.75 28.60 -4.91
N TYR A 384 11.70 29.07 -6.15
CA TYR A 384 11.26 28.27 -7.30
C TYR A 384 12.38 27.40 -7.90
N SER A 385 13.61 27.53 -7.42
CA SER A 385 14.73 26.69 -7.90
C SER A 385 14.65 25.26 -7.38
N GLY A 386 13.90 25.02 -6.29
CA GLY A 386 13.76 23.71 -5.65
C GLY A 386 15.01 23.25 -4.90
N VAL A 387 16.03 24.11 -4.74
CA VAL A 387 17.29 23.80 -4.04
C VAL A 387 17.11 23.91 -2.53
N SER A 388 16.27 24.83 -2.07
CA SER A 388 15.99 24.98 -0.63
C SER A 388 15.10 23.86 -0.08
N SER A 389 15.36 23.51 1.18
CA SER A 389 14.53 22.61 1.96
C SER A 389 13.07 23.09 1.99
N LYS A 390 12.14 22.14 2.04
CA LYS A 390 10.72 22.46 2.16
C LYS A 390 10.38 22.76 3.61
N ILE A 391 9.53 23.77 3.82
CA ILE A 391 8.99 24.18 5.11
C ILE A 391 7.46 24.13 5.01
N ASN A 392 6.74 23.76 6.07
CA ASN A 392 5.28 23.79 6.04
C ASN A 392 4.80 25.24 6.19
N VAL A 393 4.19 25.78 5.14
CA VAL A 393 3.75 27.17 5.06
C VAL A 393 2.23 27.22 4.96
N LEU A 394 1.61 28.14 5.71
CA LEU A 394 0.19 28.39 5.64
C LEU A 394 -0.15 28.94 4.26
N ASN A 395 -0.92 28.18 3.50
CA ASN A 395 -1.42 28.58 2.20
C ASN A 395 -2.93 28.76 2.29
N SER A 396 -3.42 29.83 1.67
CA SER A 396 -4.86 30.02 1.44
C SER A 396 -5.15 29.57 0.02
N THR A 397 -5.91 28.50 -0.16
CA THR A 397 -6.47 28.20 -1.48
C THR A 397 -7.52 29.27 -1.75
N SER A 398 -7.24 30.22 -2.63
CA SER A 398 -8.30 31.07 -3.16
C SER A 398 -9.39 30.16 -3.72
N SER A 399 -10.63 30.42 -3.33
CA SER A 399 -11.77 29.97 -4.13
C SER A 399 -11.68 30.72 -5.46
N ASP A 400 -10.84 30.24 -6.37
CA ASP A 400 -10.98 30.54 -7.78
C ASP A 400 -12.26 29.82 -8.24
N ASN A 401 -13.39 30.42 -7.88
CA ASN A 401 -14.61 30.36 -8.66
C ASN A 401 -14.36 31.10 -9.98
N ASP A 402 -13.50 30.53 -10.81
CA ASP A 402 -13.51 30.74 -12.25
C ASP A 402 -12.63 29.70 -12.97
N ASN A 403 -12.80 28.42 -12.63
CA ASN A 403 -12.74 27.41 -13.68
C ASN A 403 -14.06 27.43 -14.45
N ARG A 404 -14.27 28.52 -15.20
CA ARG A 404 -14.78 28.37 -16.57
C ARG A 404 -13.92 27.28 -17.16
N SER A 405 -14.48 26.09 -17.34
CA SER A 405 -13.83 25.07 -18.14
C SER A 405 -13.67 25.67 -19.52
N ASN A 406 -12.50 26.24 -19.79
CA ASN A 406 -11.98 26.30 -21.12
C ASN A 406 -11.75 24.83 -21.49
N ASN A 407 -12.82 24.19 -21.97
CA ASN A 407 -12.74 23.11 -22.92
C ASN A 407 -12.07 23.67 -24.16
N GLY A 408 -10.77 23.94 -24.06
CA GLY A 408 -9.85 24.03 -25.16
C GLY A 408 -9.88 22.67 -25.82
N LYS A 409 -10.82 22.50 -26.75
CA LYS A 409 -10.87 21.36 -27.67
C LYS A 409 -9.45 21.16 -28.16
N LYS A 410 -8.87 19.99 -27.91
CA LYS A 410 -7.52 19.60 -28.31
C LYS A 410 -7.46 19.52 -29.85
N TRP A 411 -7.51 20.67 -30.53
CA TRP A 411 -7.58 20.81 -31.98
C TRP A 411 -6.34 20.22 -32.68
N TRP A 412 -5.23 20.16 -31.94
CA TRP A 412 -3.99 19.50 -32.35
C TRP A 412 -4.14 17.99 -32.60
N ILE A 413 -5.16 17.33 -32.05
CA ILE A 413 -5.46 15.90 -32.35
C ILE A 413 -5.89 15.75 -33.82
N TRP A 414 -6.67 16.70 -34.36
CA TRP A 414 -7.08 16.68 -35.77
C TRP A 414 -5.93 16.95 -36.73
N ILE A 415 -4.91 17.69 -36.29
CA ILE A 415 -3.67 17.91 -37.07
C ILE A 415 -2.90 16.59 -37.19
N ILE A 416 -2.79 15.80 -36.12
CA ILE A 416 -2.14 14.48 -36.15
C ILE A 416 -2.88 13.52 -37.08
N VAL A 417 -4.22 13.49 -37.02
CA VAL A 417 -5.04 12.67 -37.92
C VAL A 417 -4.88 13.11 -39.38
N GLY A 418 -4.88 14.41 -39.64
CA GLY A 418 -4.68 14.96 -41.00
C GLY A 418 -3.32 14.61 -41.59
N VAL A 419 -2.25 14.72 -40.80
CA VAL A 419 -0.88 14.35 -41.23
C VAL A 419 -0.78 12.85 -41.50
N ALA A 420 -1.40 12.01 -40.66
CA ALA A 420 -1.42 10.56 -40.87
C ALA A 420 -2.14 10.17 -42.16
N VAL A 421 -3.29 10.78 -42.46
CA VAL A 421 -4.05 10.53 -43.70
C VAL A 421 -3.29 11.01 -44.94
N LEU A 422 -2.60 12.15 -44.85
CA LEU A 422 -1.81 12.65 -45.96
C LEU A 422 -0.61 11.73 -46.24
N ALA A 423 0.06 11.23 -45.20
CA ALA A 423 1.17 10.29 -45.34
C ALA A 423 0.74 8.97 -45.98
N THR A 424 -0.44 8.43 -45.62
CA THR A 424 -0.95 7.18 -46.23
C THR A 424 -1.34 7.37 -47.70
N LEU A 425 -1.92 8.53 -48.06
CA LEU A 425 -2.23 8.85 -49.46
C LEU A 425 -0.97 9.02 -50.31
N LEU A 426 0.08 9.66 -49.77
CA LEU A 426 1.36 9.80 -50.46
C LEU A 426 2.07 8.46 -50.65
N LEU A 427 2.02 7.57 -49.65
CA LEU A 427 2.54 6.21 -49.78
C LEU A 427 1.75 5.38 -50.80
N GLY A 428 0.42 5.54 -50.84
CA GLY A 428 -0.45 4.90 -51.84
C GLY A 428 -0.16 5.38 -53.26
N LEU A 429 0.00 6.69 -53.47
CA LEU A 429 0.38 7.27 -54.76
C LEU A 429 1.76 6.81 -55.22
N PHE A 430 2.73 6.75 -54.31
CA PHE A 430 4.06 6.23 -54.60
C PHE A 430 4.01 4.76 -55.04
N PHE A 431 3.16 3.95 -54.41
CA PHE A 431 2.98 2.53 -54.75
C PHE A 431 2.24 2.36 -56.10
N CYS A 432 1.25 3.19 -56.39
CA CYS A 432 0.54 3.19 -57.67
C CYS A 432 1.43 3.63 -58.84
N LEU A 433 2.29 4.63 -58.64
CA LEU A 433 3.26 5.07 -59.64
C LEU A 433 4.32 3.99 -59.91
N ARG A 434 4.76 3.27 -58.87
CA ARG A 434 5.63 2.10 -59.04
C ARG A 434 4.95 0.95 -59.80
N ARG A 435 3.66 0.72 -59.59
CA ARG A 435 2.89 -0.28 -60.36
C ARG A 435 2.71 0.11 -61.82
N LYS A 436 2.56 1.40 -62.11
CA LYS A 436 2.37 1.89 -63.49
C LYS A 436 3.65 1.89 -64.33
N LEU A 437 4.82 1.87 -63.70
CA LEU A 437 6.12 1.80 -64.38
C LEU A 437 6.61 0.36 -64.66
N ASN A 438 5.97 -0.66 -64.06
CA ASN A 438 6.43 -2.06 -64.10
C ASN A 438 5.41 -3.03 -64.73
N GLY A 439 4.56 -2.58 -65.66
CA GLY A 439 3.54 -3.46 -66.24
C GLY A 439 3.09 -3.06 -67.64
N GLU A 440 3.97 -3.22 -68.62
CA GLU A 440 3.62 -3.44 -70.02
C GLU A 440 4.20 -4.81 -70.45
N GLU A 441 3.56 -5.45 -71.45
CA GLU A 441 3.89 -6.74 -72.10
C GLU A 441 3.30 -7.98 -71.38
N GLU A 442 2.37 -8.81 -71.88
CA GLU A 442 1.84 -9.15 -73.23
C GLU A 442 0.51 -9.98 -73.04
N ARG A 443 -0.66 -9.61 -73.61
CA ARG A 443 -1.41 -10.24 -74.76
C ARG A 443 -0.86 -11.60 -75.24
N ASN A 444 -1.60 -12.60 -75.71
CA ASN A 444 -2.96 -12.82 -76.24
C ASN A 444 -3.15 -14.37 -76.22
N GLU A 445 -4.33 -14.99 -76.26
CA GLU A 445 -5.10 -15.40 -77.46
C GLU A 445 -5.91 -16.64 -77.02
N ASP A 446 -7.11 -17.00 -77.47
CA ASP A 446 -8.29 -16.35 -78.07
C ASP A 446 -9.34 -17.49 -78.18
N ASP A 447 -10.59 -17.13 -78.50
CA ASP A 447 -11.63 -17.99 -79.14
C ASP A 447 -12.37 -19.04 -78.27
N VAL A 448 -13.70 -19.20 -78.17
CA VAL A 448 -14.97 -18.67 -78.74
C VAL A 448 -16.07 -19.15 -77.76
N LEU A 449 -17.11 -18.44 -77.33
CA LEU A 449 -18.39 -18.19 -78.03
C LEU A 449 -19.28 -17.44 -76.99
N PHE A 450 -19.51 -16.13 -77.03
CA PHE A 450 -20.25 -15.34 -78.01
C PHE A 450 -21.55 -15.99 -78.50
N GLU A 451 -22.57 -15.87 -77.65
CA GLU A 451 -23.97 -15.53 -77.96
C GLU A 451 -24.91 -16.40 -77.13
N LEU A 452 -25.41 -15.81 -76.05
CA LEU A 452 -26.79 -15.34 -76.03
C LEU A 452 -27.04 -14.62 -74.70
N THR A 453 -27.40 -13.35 -74.83
CA THR A 453 -28.45 -12.69 -74.05
C THR A 453 -28.30 -12.59 -72.53
N THR A 454 -28.27 -11.35 -72.07
CA THR A 454 -29.23 -10.83 -71.09
C THR A 454 -30.12 -11.85 -70.35
N SER A 455 -30.13 -11.68 -69.02
CA SER A 455 -31.22 -12.03 -68.10
C SER A 455 -31.26 -13.47 -67.58
N ASP A 456 -31.51 -13.51 -66.27
CA ASP A 456 -32.03 -14.62 -65.46
C ASP A 456 -31.11 -15.75 -64.97
N ARG A 457 -31.14 -15.85 -63.63
CA ARG A 457 -31.06 -17.04 -62.75
C ARG A 457 -29.97 -18.08 -62.99
N PHE A 458 -29.23 -18.38 -61.93
CA PHE A 458 -29.00 -19.77 -61.47
C PHE A 458 -28.91 -19.76 -59.93
N ASN A 459 -29.98 -20.09 -59.22
CA ASN A 459 -30.14 -21.41 -58.59
C ASN A 459 -29.39 -22.54 -59.30
N ASP A 460 -28.47 -23.21 -58.62
CA ASP A 460 -28.04 -24.54 -59.05
C ASP A 460 -28.97 -25.56 -58.39
N SER A 461 -29.75 -26.23 -59.23
CA SER A 461 -30.35 -27.51 -58.92
C SER A 461 -29.82 -28.49 -59.95
N ASN A 462 -28.81 -29.27 -59.57
CA ASN A 462 -28.72 -30.65 -60.04
C ASN A 462 -28.99 -31.56 -58.85
N ASP A 463 -30.27 -31.83 -58.66
CA ASP A 463 -30.73 -33.08 -58.10
C ASP A 463 -30.32 -34.18 -59.09
N THR A 464 -29.18 -34.83 -58.83
CA THR A 464 -29.10 -36.27 -59.10
C THR A 464 -29.31 -36.94 -57.75
N GLY A 465 -30.55 -37.32 -57.50
CA GLY A 465 -30.95 -38.01 -56.30
C GLY A 465 -30.03 -39.19 -56.02
N ASN A 466 -29.33 -39.12 -54.90
CA ASN A 466 -29.76 -39.86 -53.73
C ASN A 466 -28.79 -39.63 -52.58
N ASN A 467 -29.40 -39.56 -51.40
CA ASN A 467 -28.82 -39.73 -50.08
C ASN A 467 -28.16 -38.51 -49.41
N ARG A 468 -28.99 -37.96 -48.51
CA ARG A 468 -28.72 -37.75 -47.07
C ARG A 468 -27.85 -36.54 -46.67
N GLU A 469 -28.42 -35.88 -45.66
CA GLU A 469 -27.79 -35.07 -44.61
C GLU A 469 -27.59 -33.56 -44.84
N ASN A 470 -28.64 -32.83 -44.43
CA ASN A 470 -28.59 -31.75 -43.43
C ASN A 470 -27.39 -30.78 -43.46
N GLY A 471 -27.61 -29.61 -44.08
CA GLY A 471 -26.84 -28.38 -43.81
C GLY A 471 -27.67 -27.15 -44.14
N HIS A 472 -27.96 -26.30 -43.16
CA HIS A 472 -28.82 -25.12 -43.30
C HIS A 472 -28.25 -24.10 -44.30
N GLN A 473 -29.05 -23.71 -45.31
CA GLN A 473 -28.72 -22.63 -46.25
C GLN A 473 -28.89 -21.28 -45.55
N VAL A 474 -27.78 -20.57 -45.28
CA VAL A 474 -27.83 -19.19 -44.78
C VAL A 474 -28.13 -18.26 -45.94
N LYS A 475 -29.32 -17.65 -45.97
CA LYS A 475 -29.64 -16.56 -46.91
C LYS A 475 -28.91 -15.29 -46.47
N VAL A 476 -28.04 -14.77 -47.34
CA VAL A 476 -27.34 -13.49 -47.14
C VAL A 476 -28.10 -12.40 -47.89
N PHE A 477 -28.55 -11.38 -47.17
CA PHE A 477 -29.21 -10.21 -47.76
C PHE A 477 -28.22 -9.06 -47.88
N SER A 478 -28.32 -8.32 -48.99
CA SER A 478 -27.55 -7.08 -49.14
C SER A 478 -28.06 -6.03 -48.15
N PHE A 479 -27.16 -5.16 -47.68
CA PHE A 479 -27.53 -4.04 -46.80
C PHE A 479 -28.60 -3.13 -47.44
N ALA A 480 -28.55 -2.97 -48.77
CA ALA A 480 -29.55 -2.22 -49.54
C ALA A 480 -30.95 -2.86 -49.43
N SER A 481 -31.03 -4.20 -49.48
CA SER A 481 -32.30 -4.93 -49.30
C SER A 481 -32.86 -4.74 -47.89
N ILE A 482 -32.02 -4.75 -46.85
CA ILE A 482 -32.44 -4.59 -45.45
C ILE A 482 -32.92 -3.15 -45.18
N MET A 483 -32.22 -2.15 -45.72
CA MET A 483 -32.64 -0.75 -45.62
C MET A 483 -33.99 -0.51 -46.31
N ALA A 484 -34.20 -1.08 -47.50
CA ALA A 484 -35.48 -0.95 -48.20
C ALA A 484 -36.62 -1.63 -47.44
N ALA A 485 -36.38 -2.84 -46.91
CA ALA A 485 -37.37 -3.62 -46.17
C ALA A 485 -37.81 -2.98 -44.85
N THR A 486 -36.92 -2.26 -44.16
CA THR A 486 -37.22 -1.61 -42.87
C THR A 486 -37.65 -0.14 -43.01
N ASP A 487 -37.79 0.35 -44.23
CA ASP A 487 -37.99 1.76 -44.54
C ASP A 487 -36.96 2.65 -43.83
N ASN A 488 -35.67 2.35 -44.11
CA ASN A 488 -34.51 3.00 -43.54
C ASN A 488 -34.54 3.04 -41.99
N PHE A 489 -34.93 1.93 -41.35
CA PHE A 489 -35.05 1.80 -39.90
C PHE A 489 -35.97 2.84 -39.23
N SER A 490 -37.10 3.16 -39.90
CA SER A 490 -38.13 4.06 -39.38
C SER A 490 -38.64 3.64 -37.99
N LEU A 491 -38.88 4.63 -37.12
CA LEU A 491 -39.36 4.41 -35.75
C LEU A 491 -40.76 3.76 -35.72
N GLU A 492 -41.56 3.97 -36.76
CA GLU A 492 -42.90 3.40 -36.91
C GLU A 492 -42.86 1.88 -37.11
N ASN A 493 -41.74 1.36 -37.63
CA ASN A 493 -41.52 -0.07 -37.81
C ASN A 493 -40.82 -0.70 -36.60
N LYS A 494 -40.49 0.04 -35.54
CA LYS A 494 -39.80 -0.51 -34.37
C LYS A 494 -40.77 -1.30 -33.49
N LEU A 495 -40.48 -2.58 -33.30
CA LEU A 495 -41.27 -3.50 -32.47
C LEU A 495 -40.88 -3.46 -30.98
N GLY A 496 -39.64 -3.07 -30.67
CA GLY A 496 -39.14 -2.97 -29.31
C GLY A 496 -37.62 -2.81 -29.22
N GLN A 497 -37.09 -2.70 -28.00
CA GLN A 497 -35.65 -2.67 -27.75
C GLN A 497 -35.32 -3.33 -26.41
N GLY A 498 -34.36 -4.25 -26.42
CA GLY A 498 -33.85 -4.93 -25.22
C GLY A 498 -32.32 -4.89 -25.16
N GLY A 499 -31.71 -5.72 -24.30
CA GLY A 499 -30.25 -5.79 -24.09
C GLY A 499 -29.41 -6.19 -25.31
N PHE A 500 -30.06 -6.58 -26.41
CA PHE A 500 -29.41 -6.94 -27.69
C PHE A 500 -29.72 -5.94 -28.82
N GLY A 501 -30.34 -4.79 -28.52
CA GLY A 501 -30.60 -3.72 -29.49
C GLY A 501 -32.07 -3.62 -29.95
N PRO A 502 -32.37 -2.68 -30.86
CA PRO A 502 -33.71 -2.45 -31.40
C PRO A 502 -34.11 -3.50 -32.45
N VAL A 503 -35.39 -3.89 -32.43
CA VAL A 503 -35.96 -4.85 -33.40
C VAL A 503 -36.98 -4.12 -34.28
N TYR A 504 -36.90 -4.32 -35.59
CA TYR A 504 -37.76 -3.67 -36.58
C TYR A 504 -38.60 -4.69 -37.36
N LYS A 505 -39.83 -4.32 -37.69
CA LYS A 505 -40.71 -5.01 -38.61
C LYS A 505 -40.32 -4.67 -40.05
N VAL A 506 -40.36 -5.68 -40.93
CA VAL A 506 -40.18 -5.50 -42.37
C VAL A 506 -41.53 -5.23 -43.04
N ASN A 507 -41.60 -4.22 -43.91
CA ASN A 507 -42.78 -3.91 -44.70
C ASN A 507 -42.84 -4.78 -45.96
N SER A 508 -43.89 -5.59 -46.10
CA SER A 508 -44.04 -6.64 -47.13
C SER A 508 -44.38 -6.11 -48.54
N LYS A 509 -43.83 -4.95 -48.93
CA LYS A 509 -43.92 -4.45 -50.32
C LYS A 509 -42.62 -4.64 -51.11
N THR A 510 -41.67 -5.38 -50.55
CA THR A 510 -40.47 -5.83 -51.26
C THR A 510 -40.47 -7.35 -51.25
N ASP A 511 -40.80 -7.95 -52.39
CA ASP A 511 -40.63 -9.39 -52.61
C ASP A 511 -39.12 -9.70 -52.61
N PHE A 512 -38.72 -10.74 -51.85
CA PHE A 512 -37.33 -11.18 -51.70
C PHE A 512 -36.89 -12.16 -52.78
#